data_AF-A0A7S2MCZ8-F1
#
_entry.id   AF-A0A7S2MCZ8-F1
#
_cell.length_a   1.000
_cell.length_b   1.000
_cell.length_c   1.000
_cell.angle_alpha   90.00
_cell.angle_beta   90.00
_cell.angle_gamma   90.00
#
_symmetry.space_group_name_H-M   'P 1'
#
loop_
_entity.id
_entity.type
_entity.pdbx_description
1 polymer ?
#
loop_
_entity_poly.entity_id
_entity_poly.type
_entity_poly.pdbx_seq_one_letter_code
_entity_poly.pdbx_strand_id
1 'polypeptide(L)'
;HLFVSPAAGLDVVTRLSEASWAAVTSQFLSDEQWSAKMLSPAARGLSESELRGHVIAGFNFPPSQFQLHLQYMLPPFLPFHLGMLRAGRHYTKGRFFPLGYVREALEALVGLTTKNSPAGIPDAPSLNVVELTGRIRDLTGIDYDVIHARETARFE
;
A
#
# COMPACT_ATOMS: atom_id res chain seq x y z
N HIS A 1 5.22 -0.27 -14.33
CA HIS A 1 4.31 0.69 -15.00
C HIS A 1 3.96 1.91 -14.16
N LEU A 2 3.61 1.79 -12.88
CA LEU A 2 3.28 2.94 -12.02
C LEU A 2 4.32 4.08 -12.07
N PHE A 3 5.60 3.72 -11.98
CA PHE A 3 6.70 4.68 -11.96
C PHE A 3 7.15 5.17 -13.35
N VAL A 4 6.61 4.63 -14.45
CA VAL A 4 6.91 5.11 -15.81
C VAL A 4 6.29 6.48 -16.04
N SER A 5 5.07 6.68 -15.53
CA SER A 5 4.34 7.95 -15.58
C SER A 5 3.80 8.26 -14.18
N PRO A 6 4.61 8.86 -13.29
CA PRO A 6 4.28 8.97 -11.87
C PRO A 6 2.96 9.70 -11.57
N ALA A 7 2.60 10.73 -12.33
CA ALA A 7 1.31 11.41 -12.16
C ALA A 7 0.12 10.46 -12.42
N ALA A 8 0.19 9.68 -13.50
CA ALA A 8 -0.85 8.70 -13.83
C ALA A 8 -0.83 7.52 -12.83
N GLY A 9 0.36 7.10 -12.41
CA GLY A 9 0.52 6.11 -11.35
C GLY A 9 -0.13 6.57 -10.04
N LEU A 10 0.08 7.84 -9.66
CA LEU A 10 -0.46 8.44 -8.45
C LEU A 10 -1.99 8.52 -8.50
N ASP A 11 -2.56 8.95 -9.62
CA ASP A 11 -4.01 8.94 -9.83
C ASP A 11 -4.59 7.54 -9.64
N VAL A 12 -3.99 6.53 -10.29
CA VAL A 12 -4.45 5.14 -10.20
C VAL A 12 -4.40 4.61 -8.77
N VAL A 13 -3.27 4.77 -8.05
CA VAL A 13 -3.17 4.26 -6.67
C VAL A 13 -4.09 5.00 -5.71
N THR A 14 -4.31 6.30 -5.92
CA THR A 14 -5.25 7.10 -5.12
C THR A 14 -6.67 6.60 -5.31
N ARG A 15 -7.10 6.42 -6.56
CA ARG A 15 -8.43 5.90 -6.90
C ARG A 15 -8.64 4.48 -6.40
N LEU A 16 -7.62 3.62 -6.48
CA LEU A 16 -7.67 2.27 -5.90
C LEU A 16 -7.85 2.33 -4.38
N SER A 17 -7.09 3.17 -3.68
CA SER A 17 -7.22 3.34 -2.24
C SER A 17 -8.60 3.83 -1.83
N GLU A 18 -9.16 4.83 -2.52
CA GLU A 18 -10.48 5.36 -2.22
C GLU A 18 -11.58 4.34 -2.54
N ALA A 19 -11.48 3.63 -3.66
CA ALA A 19 -12.42 2.57 -4.01
C ALA A 19 -12.40 1.41 -3.00
N SER A 20 -11.20 1.02 -2.53
CA SER A 20 -11.07 0.01 -1.48
C SER A 20 -11.70 0.47 -0.17
N TRP A 21 -11.45 1.72 0.26
CA TRP A 21 -12.07 2.24 1.48
C TRP A 21 -13.59 2.35 1.35
N ALA A 22 -14.09 2.83 0.21
CA ALA A 22 -15.53 2.89 -0.06
C ALA A 22 -16.18 1.50 -0.01
N ALA A 23 -15.49 0.45 -0.45
CA ALA A 23 -15.97 -0.93 -0.31
C ALA A 23 -15.99 -1.39 1.15
N VAL A 24 -14.95 -1.06 1.93
CA VAL A 24 -14.91 -1.35 3.38
C VAL A 24 -16.10 -0.72 4.09
N THR A 25 -16.35 0.56 3.86
CA THR A 25 -17.42 1.30 4.54
C THR A 25 -18.81 0.83 4.09
N SER A 26 -19.03 0.71 2.78
CA SER A 26 -20.36 0.43 2.24
C SER A 26 -20.82 -1.03 2.34
N GLN A 27 -19.90 -1.99 2.41
CA GLN A 27 -20.23 -3.43 2.41
C GLN A 27 -20.00 -4.11 3.75
N PHE A 28 -19.13 -3.58 4.61
CA PHE A 28 -18.76 -4.24 5.87
C PHE A 28 -19.08 -3.38 7.09
N LEU A 29 -18.57 -2.14 7.15
CA LEU A 29 -18.79 -1.29 8.33
C LEU A 29 -20.23 -0.80 8.45
N SER A 30 -20.96 -0.70 7.33
CA SER A 30 -22.39 -0.39 7.29
C SER A 30 -23.27 -1.56 7.76
N ASP A 31 -22.74 -2.79 7.78
CA ASP A 31 -23.45 -3.97 8.28
C ASP A 31 -23.21 -4.10 9.79
N GLU A 32 -24.24 -3.76 10.57
CA GLU A 32 -24.19 -3.83 12.04
C GLU A 32 -23.94 -5.26 12.56
N GLN A 33 -24.48 -6.28 11.88
CA GLN A 33 -24.31 -7.67 12.31
C GLN A 33 -22.87 -8.12 12.05
N TRP A 34 -22.34 -7.79 10.87
CA TRP A 34 -20.94 -8.04 10.55
C TRP A 34 -20.02 -7.31 11.52
N SER A 35 -20.25 -6.03 11.74
CA SER A 35 -19.43 -5.19 12.62
C SER A 35 -19.45 -5.68 14.07
N ALA A 36 -20.62 -6.05 14.60
CA ALA A 36 -20.74 -6.61 15.95
C ALA A 36 -20.03 -7.96 16.10
N LYS A 37 -19.98 -8.76 15.02
CA LYS A 37 -19.33 -10.08 15.00
C LYS A 37 -17.81 -10.00 14.84
N MET A 38 -17.34 -9.08 14.00
CA MET A 38 -15.95 -9.05 13.55
C MET A 38 -15.09 -8.04 14.31
N LEU A 39 -15.68 -6.97 14.86
CA LEU A 39 -14.95 -5.92 15.56
C LEU A 39 -15.09 -6.04 17.07
N SER A 40 -14.01 -5.75 17.80
CA SER A 40 -14.07 -5.64 19.26
C SER A 40 -14.92 -4.43 19.68
N PRO A 41 -15.46 -4.40 20.92
CA PRO A 41 -16.17 -3.23 21.43
C PRO A 41 -15.33 -1.93 21.35
N ALA A 42 -14.02 -2.02 21.60
CA ALA A 42 -13.11 -0.89 21.45
C ALA A 42 -13.01 -0.42 19.99
N ALA A 43 -12.86 -1.34 19.03
CA ALA A 43 -12.78 -1.01 17.61
C ALA A 43 -14.07 -0.38 17.08
N ARG A 44 -15.25 -0.78 17.58
CA ARG A 44 -16.54 -0.16 17.22
C ARG A 44 -16.71 1.27 17.74
N GLY A 45 -15.92 1.67 18.74
CA GLY A 45 -15.90 3.04 19.25
C GLY A 45 -15.00 3.98 18.45
N LEU A 46 -14.21 3.47 17.50
CA LEU A 46 -13.31 4.26 16.66
C LEU A 46 -14.09 4.93 15.52
N SER A 47 -13.67 6.13 15.16
CA SER A 47 -14.11 6.80 13.93
C SER A 47 -13.62 6.05 12.68
N GLU A 48 -14.28 6.30 11.54
CA GLU A 48 -13.84 5.78 10.25
C GLU A 48 -12.37 6.13 9.92
N SER A 49 -11.93 7.34 10.29
CA SER A 49 -10.55 7.79 10.07
C SER A 49 -9.55 6.96 10.89
N GLU A 50 -9.87 6.71 12.16
CA GLU A 50 -9.05 5.87 13.04
C GLU A 50 -9.01 4.43 12.52
N LEU A 51 -10.15 3.86 12.13
CA LEU A 51 -10.22 2.52 11.52
C LEU A 51 -9.41 2.43 10.22
N ARG A 52 -9.51 3.44 9.34
CA ARG A 52 -8.70 3.52 8.12
C ARG A 52 -7.21 3.55 8.44
N GLY A 53 -6.83 4.19 9.54
CA GLY A 53 -5.48 4.18 10.08
C GLY A 53 -4.95 2.81 10.49
N HIS A 54 -5.81 1.80 10.69
CA HIS A 54 -5.41 0.42 11.00
C HIS A 54 -5.26 -0.46 9.75
N VAL A 55 -5.64 0.02 8.57
CA VAL A 55 -5.53 -0.76 7.34
C VAL A 55 -4.06 -1.03 7.00
N ILE A 56 -3.76 -2.28 6.65
CA ILE A 56 -2.57 -2.60 5.87
C ILE A 56 -2.93 -2.71 4.40
N ALA A 57 -2.22 -1.94 3.57
CA ALA A 57 -2.45 -1.91 2.14
C ALA A 57 -1.13 -1.89 1.38
N GLY A 58 -1.09 -2.55 0.24
CA GLY A 58 0.10 -2.57 -0.60
C GLY A 58 0.02 -3.54 -1.77
N PHE A 59 1.12 -3.63 -2.50
CA PHE A 59 1.24 -4.40 -3.74
C PHE A 59 2.29 -5.49 -3.58
N ASN A 60 2.15 -6.60 -4.30
CA ASN A 60 3.21 -7.60 -4.36
C ASN A 60 4.19 -7.31 -5.50
N PHE A 61 5.47 -7.57 -5.24
CA PHE A 61 6.54 -7.55 -6.22
C PHE A 61 7.37 -8.85 -6.16
N PRO A 62 7.60 -9.54 -7.28
CA PRO A 62 6.81 -9.46 -8.51
C PRO A 62 5.32 -9.71 -8.24
N PRO A 63 4.42 -9.15 -9.06
CA PRO A 63 2.99 -9.37 -8.91
C PRO A 63 2.61 -10.82 -9.25
N SER A 64 1.62 -11.37 -8.56
CA SER A 64 1.11 -12.72 -8.84
C SER A 64 0.19 -12.78 -10.07
N GLN A 65 -0.21 -11.62 -10.60
CA GLN A 65 -1.13 -11.46 -11.73
C GLN A 65 -0.58 -10.38 -12.66
N PHE A 66 -0.88 -10.45 -13.95
CA PHE A 66 -0.52 -9.42 -14.94
C PHE A 66 -1.45 -8.19 -14.90
N GLN A 67 -2.05 -7.93 -13.74
CA GLN A 67 -2.91 -6.78 -13.48
C GLN A 67 -2.50 -6.15 -12.16
N LEU A 68 -2.63 -4.82 -12.06
CA LEU A 68 -2.35 -4.12 -10.83
C LEU A 68 -3.37 -4.54 -9.77
N HIS A 69 -2.88 -5.09 -8.65
CA HIS A 69 -3.72 -5.61 -7.57
C HIS A 69 -3.28 -5.04 -6.23
N LEU A 70 -4.14 -4.20 -5.64
CA LEU A 70 -3.96 -3.65 -4.30
C LEU A 70 -4.49 -4.66 -3.27
N GLN A 71 -3.61 -5.18 -2.42
CA GLN A 71 -4.03 -5.84 -1.20
C GLN A 71 -4.49 -4.77 -0.22
N TYR A 72 -5.68 -4.92 0.35
CA TYR A 72 -6.27 -3.95 1.28
C TYR A 72 -7.01 -4.70 2.39
N MET A 73 -6.48 -4.65 3.62
CA MET A 73 -7.00 -5.43 4.74
C MET A 73 -7.14 -4.56 5.98
N LEU A 74 -8.37 -4.51 6.51
CA LEU A 74 -8.67 -3.98 7.84
C LEU A 74 -8.63 -5.13 8.85
N PRO A 75 -7.80 -5.08 9.91
CA PRO A 75 -7.81 -6.08 10.97
C PRO A 75 -9.18 -6.17 11.69
N PRO A 76 -9.50 -7.30 12.34
CA PRO A 76 -8.60 -8.41 12.67
C PRO A 76 -8.29 -9.32 11.48
N PHE A 77 -7.05 -9.80 11.44
CA PHE A 77 -6.63 -10.81 10.47
C PHE A 77 -7.27 -12.18 10.78
N LEU A 78 -7.67 -12.92 9.75
CA LEU A 78 -8.05 -14.32 9.91
C LEU A 78 -6.85 -15.13 10.45
N PRO A 79 -7.06 -16.27 11.14
CA PRO A 79 -5.98 -17.07 11.70
C PRO A 79 -4.87 -17.42 10.70
N PHE A 80 -5.24 -17.64 9.43
CA PHE A 80 -4.29 -17.86 8.34
C PHE A 80 -3.36 -16.66 8.11
N HIS A 81 -3.91 -15.45 7.99
CA HIS A 81 -3.14 -14.21 7.80
C HIS A 81 -2.26 -13.91 9.00
N LEU A 82 -2.77 -14.12 10.22
CA LEU A 82 -1.99 -13.97 11.45
C LEU A 82 -0.84 -14.98 11.53
N GLY A 83 -1.08 -16.22 11.11
CA GLY A 83 -0.04 -17.25 11.03
C GLY A 83 1.06 -16.90 10.03
N MET A 84 0.70 -16.40 8.84
CA MET A 84 1.68 -15.93 7.85
C MET A 84 2.50 -14.75 8.37
N LEU A 85 1.84 -13.79 9.02
CA LEU A 85 2.48 -12.61 9.60
C LEU A 85 3.50 -13.01 10.67
N ARG A 86 3.10 -13.84 11.64
CA ARG A 86 3.99 -14.35 12.69
C ARG A 86 5.16 -15.18 12.15
N ALA A 87 4.99 -15.83 11.00
CA ALA A 87 6.05 -16.57 10.34
C ALA A 87 6.99 -15.69 9.49
N GLY A 88 6.78 -14.36 9.45
CA GLY A 88 7.52 -13.43 8.58
C GLY A 88 7.23 -13.62 7.09
N ARG A 89 6.16 -14.34 6.75
CA ARG A 89 5.75 -14.70 5.38
C ARG A 89 4.66 -13.80 4.82
N HIS A 90 4.07 -12.95 5.65
CA HIS A 90 3.16 -11.89 5.20
C HIS A 90 3.89 -10.56 5.17
N TYR A 91 3.53 -9.72 4.21
CA TYR A 91 4.08 -8.37 4.04
C TYR A 91 5.62 -8.31 4.02
N THR A 92 6.28 -9.36 3.53
CA THR A 92 7.74 -9.51 3.60
C THR A 92 8.47 -8.39 2.84
N LYS A 93 9.56 -7.89 3.43
CA LYS A 93 10.46 -6.92 2.79
C LYS A 93 10.94 -7.41 1.42
N GLY A 94 10.95 -6.51 0.45
CA GLY A 94 11.30 -6.79 -0.95
C GLY A 94 10.23 -7.54 -1.75
N ARG A 95 9.16 -7.99 -1.09
CA ARG A 95 8.01 -8.67 -1.71
C ARG A 95 6.74 -7.84 -1.61
N PHE A 96 6.56 -7.13 -0.50
CA PHE A 96 5.42 -6.26 -0.25
C PHE A 96 5.83 -4.81 -0.35
N PHE A 97 5.12 -4.06 -1.19
CA PHE A 97 5.29 -2.64 -1.41
C PHE A 97 4.12 -1.92 -0.74
N PRO A 98 4.34 -1.35 0.46
CA PRO A 98 3.28 -0.66 1.18
C PRO A 98 2.69 0.47 0.34
N LEU A 99 1.38 0.67 0.43
CA LEU A 99 0.69 1.71 -0.33
C LEU A 99 1.25 3.09 -0.01
N GLY A 100 1.62 3.36 1.26
CA GLY A 100 2.24 4.63 1.63
C GLY A 100 3.60 4.84 0.96
N TYR A 101 4.46 3.82 0.90
CA TYR A 101 5.71 3.89 0.13
C TYR A 101 5.46 4.24 -1.34
N VAL A 102 4.54 3.53 -1.99
CA VAL A 102 4.25 3.75 -3.42
C VAL A 102 3.72 5.16 -3.65
N ARG A 103 2.84 5.67 -2.78
CA ARG A 103 2.32 7.03 -2.86
C ARG A 103 3.40 8.08 -2.65
N GLU A 104 4.17 7.99 -1.56
CA GLU A 104 5.25 8.95 -1.26
C GLU A 104 6.29 8.99 -2.38
N ALA A 105 6.67 7.83 -2.93
CA ALA A 105 7.58 7.75 -4.06
C ALA A 105 7.01 8.40 -5.33
N LEU A 106 5.74 8.16 -5.65
CA LEU A 106 5.07 8.76 -6.82
C LEU A 106 4.89 10.28 -6.64
N GLU A 107 4.47 10.74 -5.47
CA GLU A 107 4.33 12.16 -5.12
C GLU A 107 5.67 12.88 -5.23
N ALA A 108 6.74 12.30 -4.71
CA ALA A 108 8.07 12.88 -4.82
C ALA A 108 8.58 12.94 -6.28
N LEU A 109 8.35 11.88 -7.08
CA LEU A 109 8.67 11.91 -8.51
C LEU A 109 7.84 12.96 -9.26
N VAL A 110 6.56 13.11 -8.96
CA VAL A 110 5.72 14.17 -9.55
C VAL A 110 6.30 15.55 -9.20
N GLY A 111 6.74 15.76 -7.96
CA GLY A 111 7.38 17.01 -7.52
C GLY A 111 8.66 17.37 -8.27
N LEU A 112 9.37 16.37 -8.83
CA LEU A 112 10.58 16.57 -9.65
C LEU A 112 10.27 16.87 -11.13
N THR A 113 9.01 16.73 -11.55
CA THR A 113 8.62 16.93 -12.95
C THR A 113 8.71 18.40 -13.33
N THR A 114 9.45 18.70 -14.40
CA THR A 114 9.50 20.03 -15.00
C THR A 114 8.88 20.00 -16.39
N LYS A 115 8.51 21.17 -16.93
CA LYS A 115 7.89 21.30 -18.26
C LYS A 115 8.71 20.65 -19.39
N ASN A 116 10.02 20.52 -19.22
CA ASN A 116 10.94 19.98 -20.22
C ASN A 116 11.53 18.60 -19.83
N SER A 117 11.20 18.07 -18.65
CA SER A 117 11.71 16.78 -18.17
C SER A 117 10.66 16.13 -17.27
N PRO A 118 9.81 15.24 -17.82
CA PRO A 118 8.92 14.43 -16.99
C PRO A 118 9.76 13.54 -16.09
N ALA A 119 9.58 13.66 -14.77
CA ALA A 119 10.24 12.79 -13.83
C ALA A 119 9.46 11.47 -13.78
N GLY A 120 10.10 10.43 -14.30
CA GLY A 120 9.61 9.06 -14.34
C GLY A 120 10.80 8.12 -14.52
N ILE A 121 10.55 6.82 -14.36
CA ILE A 121 11.54 5.77 -14.53
C ILE A 121 11.07 4.92 -15.73
N PRO A 122 11.49 5.26 -16.97
CA PRO A 122 10.93 4.65 -18.18
C PRO A 122 11.13 3.13 -18.25
N ASP A 123 12.25 2.66 -17.72
CA ASP A 123 12.66 1.26 -17.64
C ASP A 123 12.15 0.53 -16.38
N ALA A 124 11.32 1.18 -15.54
CA ALA A 124 10.79 0.59 -14.30
C ALA A 124 10.19 -0.82 -14.45
N PRO A 125 9.48 -1.20 -15.55
CA PRO A 125 8.98 -2.56 -15.71
C PRO A 125 10.08 -3.64 -15.82
N SER A 126 11.31 -3.25 -16.19
CA SER A 126 12.44 -4.14 -16.38
C SER A 126 13.35 -4.23 -15.15
N LEU A 127 13.20 -3.32 -14.19
CA LEU A 127 14.02 -3.28 -12.98
C LEU A 127 13.55 -4.33 -11.97
N ASN A 128 14.51 -4.97 -11.31
CA ASN A 128 14.21 -5.77 -10.13
C ASN A 128 13.91 -4.88 -8.90
N VAL A 129 13.52 -5.49 -7.79
CA VAL A 129 13.13 -4.78 -6.56
C VAL A 129 14.23 -3.85 -6.04
N VAL A 130 15.48 -4.32 -6.01
CA VAL A 130 16.62 -3.56 -5.46
C VAL A 130 16.96 -2.38 -6.38
N GLU A 131 16.96 -2.62 -7.69
CA GLU A 131 17.22 -1.57 -8.69
C GLU A 131 16.14 -0.50 -8.67
N LEU A 132 14.87 -0.89 -8.58
CA LEU A 132 13.75 0.04 -8.56
C LEU A 132 13.74 0.90 -7.29
N THR A 133 13.86 0.28 -6.11
CA THR A 133 13.85 1.03 -4.84
C THR A 133 15.10 1.89 -4.69
N GLY A 134 16.26 1.39 -5.12
CA GLY A 134 17.50 2.16 -5.19
C GLY A 134 17.36 3.39 -6.09
N ARG A 135 16.83 3.21 -7.31
CA ARG A 135 16.60 4.32 -8.25
C ARG A 135 15.65 5.37 -7.69
N ILE A 136 14.56 4.95 -7.05
CA ILE A 136 13.61 5.87 -6.40
C ILE A 136 14.33 6.66 -5.32
N ARG A 137 15.03 5.99 -4.41
CA ARG A 137 15.76 6.65 -3.32
C ARG A 137 16.79 7.64 -3.84
N ASP A 138 17.56 7.29 -4.86
CA ASP A 138 18.61 8.17 -5.41
C ASP A 138 18.01 9.42 -6.07
N LEU A 139 16.82 9.30 -6.66
CA LEU A 139 16.11 10.43 -7.29
C LEU A 139 15.37 11.31 -6.28
N THR A 140 14.74 10.71 -5.26
CA THR A 140 13.74 11.39 -4.42
C THR A 140 14.08 11.45 -2.93
N GLY A 141 15.05 10.67 -2.47
CA GLY A 141 15.34 10.46 -1.06
C GLY A 141 14.37 9.52 -0.33
N ILE A 142 13.33 9.02 -1.01
CA ILE A 142 12.34 8.11 -0.40
C ILE A 142 12.93 6.71 -0.21
N ASP A 143 13.10 6.29 1.03
CA ASP A 143 13.68 5.00 1.39
C ASP A 143 12.59 3.94 1.63
N TYR A 144 12.65 2.86 0.84
CA TYR A 144 11.73 1.74 0.94
C TYR A 144 11.80 1.03 2.29
N ASP A 145 12.99 0.83 2.85
CA ASP A 145 13.19 0.05 4.06
C ASP A 145 12.60 0.78 5.27
N VAL A 146 12.78 2.11 5.32
CA VAL A 146 12.23 2.96 6.38
C VAL A 146 10.71 2.90 6.39
N ILE A 147 10.08 3.06 5.22
CA ILE A 147 8.62 3.08 5.12
C ILE A 147 8.02 1.70 5.32
N HIS A 148 8.65 0.65 4.77
CA HIS A 148 8.24 -0.73 4.98
C HIS A 148 8.23 -1.09 6.46
N ALA A 149 9.31 -0.79 7.19
CA ALA A 149 9.39 -1.00 8.64
C ALA A 149 8.31 -0.20 9.38
N ARG A 150 8.15 1.10 9.06
CA ARG A 150 7.12 1.97 9.67
C ARG A 150 5.71 1.40 9.53
N GLU A 151 5.36 0.91 8.34
CA GLU A 151 3.98 0.47 8.05
C GLU A 151 3.68 -0.96 8.52
N THR A 152 4.71 -1.78 8.74
CA THR A 152 4.57 -3.17 9.19
C THR A 152 4.79 -3.35 10.69
N ALA A 153 5.58 -2.50 11.35
CA ALA A 153 5.90 -2.60 12.78
C ALA A 153 4.67 -2.63 13.71
N ARG A 154 3.55 -2.01 13.30
CA ARG A 154 2.29 -2.03 14.07
C ARG A 154 1.58 -3.40 14.09
N PHE A 155 2.07 -4.36 13.30
CA PHE A 155 1.52 -5.70 13.18
C PHE A 155 2.50 -6.80 13.66
N GLU A 156 3.73 -6.43 14.01
CA GLU A 156 4.73 -7.31 14.62
C GLU A 156 4.57 -7.33 16.15
#